data_AF-R2VD83-F1
#
_entry.id   AF-R2VD83-F1
#
_cell.length_a   1.000
_cell.length_b   1.000
_cell.length_c   1.000
_cell.angle_alpha   90.00
_cell.angle_beta   90.00
_cell.angle_gamma   90.00
#
_symmetry.space_group_name_H-M   'P 1'
#
loop_
_entity.id
_entity.type
_entity.pdbx_description
1 polymer ?
#
loop_
_entity_poly.entity_id
_entity_poly.type
_entity_poly.pdbx_seq_one_letter_code
_entity_poly.pdbx_strand_id
1 'polypeptide(L)'
;MEIALIGLIGVLIGAGLTGIAVYFVFRYIDSRHIRERELEHQVKEIETINLLNKKINEVLSKRNVMMQEYVSFNSFDDCYITIDDFIYLNSFTAQNNFYLPNYLIEEFFKNISHRKVILSPEETVKIGGYTYKGGRIVMETFSEQLLEILNEKKQKLSRSTKQPLRYFNVQ
;
A
#
# COMPACT_ATOMS: atom_id res chain seq x y z
N MET A 1 52.04 7.87 -46.99
CA MET A 1 51.10 8.82 -46.35
C MET A 1 49.65 8.39 -46.50
N GLU A 2 49.21 8.00 -47.70
CA GLU A 2 47.80 7.62 -47.97
C GLU A 2 47.27 6.47 -47.12
N ILE A 3 48.04 5.39 -46.95
CA ILE A 3 47.63 4.22 -46.15
C ILE A 3 47.36 4.60 -44.69
N ALA A 4 48.18 5.49 -44.13
CA ALA A 4 48.01 5.97 -42.76
C ALA A 4 46.75 6.85 -42.61
N LEU A 5 46.43 7.64 -43.64
CA LEU A 5 45.24 8.51 -43.66
C LEU A 5 43.95 7.67 -43.73
N ILE A 6 43.93 6.62 -44.55
CA ILE A 6 42.79 5.69 -44.67
C ILE A 6 42.57 4.92 -43.36
N GLY A 7 43.65 4.46 -42.72
CA GLY A 7 43.58 3.82 -41.41
C GLY A 7 43.00 4.75 -40.32
N LEU A 8 43.39 6.02 -40.33
CA LEU A 8 42.90 7.03 -39.38
C LEU A 8 41.41 7.34 -39.58
N ILE A 9 40.94 7.43 -40.83
CA ILE A 9 39.52 7.60 -41.14
C ILE A 9 38.70 6.39 -40.65
N GLY A 10 39.21 5.17 -40.85
CA GLY A 10 38.56 3.95 -40.36
C GLY A 10 38.41 3.93 -38.83
N VAL A 11 39.43 4.36 -38.09
CA VAL A 11 39.38 4.48 -36.62
C VAL A 11 38.37 5.53 -36.17
N LEU A 12 38.31 6.69 -36.83
CA LEU A 12 37.35 7.76 -36.51
C LEU A 12 35.90 7.31 -36.74
N ILE A 13 35.64 6.61 -37.85
CA ILE A 13 34.31 6.06 -38.15
C ILE A 13 33.93 4.99 -37.11
N GLY A 14 34.86 4.06 -36.81
CA GLY A 14 34.65 3.03 -35.80
C GLY A 14 34.34 3.63 -34.43
N ALA A 15 35.13 4.60 -33.98
CA ALA A 15 34.92 5.30 -32.72
C ALA A 15 33.57 6.04 -32.69
N GLY A 16 33.17 6.69 -33.79
CA GLY A 16 31.88 7.35 -33.91
C GLY A 16 30.70 6.38 -33.79
N LEU A 17 30.75 5.24 -34.49
CA LEU A 17 29.71 4.21 -34.43
C LEU A 17 29.60 3.59 -33.04
N THR A 18 30.74 3.27 -32.40
CA THR A 18 30.74 2.75 -31.03
C THR A 18 30.17 3.77 -30.05
N GLY A 19 30.53 5.05 -30.16
CA GLY A 19 29.99 6.10 -29.30
C GLY A 19 28.47 6.23 -29.39
N ILE A 20 27.93 6.20 -30.62
CA ILE A 20 26.47 6.24 -30.85
C ILE A 20 25.80 4.99 -30.28
N ALA A 21 26.34 3.80 -30.52
CA ALA A 21 25.78 2.56 -30.00
C ALA A 21 25.73 2.54 -28.46
N VAL A 22 26.82 2.96 -27.81
CA VAL A 22 26.92 3.06 -26.35
C VAL A 22 25.90 4.06 -25.78
N TYR A 23 25.72 5.21 -26.42
CA TYR A 23 24.71 6.20 -26.02
C TYR A 23 23.28 5.62 -26.04
N PHE A 24 22.92 4.88 -27.09
CA PHE A 24 21.60 4.22 -27.16
C PHE A 24 21.43 3.14 -26.08
N VAL A 25 22.47 2.35 -25.80
CA VAL A 25 22.45 1.33 -24.75
C VAL A 25 22.24 1.97 -23.38
N PHE A 26 23.00 3.01 -23.03
CA PHE A 26 22.82 3.70 -21.75
C PHE A 26 21.43 4.29 -21.61
N ARG A 27 20.91 4.94 -22.66
CA ARG A 27 19.56 5.49 -22.65
C ARG A 27 18.48 4.42 -22.46
N TYR A 28 18.67 3.26 -23.06
CA TYR A 28 17.75 2.12 -22.90
C TYR A 28 17.79 1.55 -21.48
N ILE A 29 18.99 1.36 -20.91
CA ILE A 29 19.18 0.87 -19.53
C ILE A 29 18.56 1.84 -18.51
N ASP A 30 18.79 3.15 -18.68
CA ASP A 30 18.25 4.16 -17.76
C ASP A 30 16.71 4.20 -17.82
N SER A 31 16.15 4.15 -19.02
CA SER A 31 14.69 4.07 -19.22
C SER A 31 14.08 2.82 -18.58
N ARG A 32 14.78 1.67 -18.67
CA ARG A 32 14.39 0.41 -18.02
C ARG A 32 14.39 0.54 -16.50
N HIS A 33 15.44 1.13 -15.92
CA HIS A 33 15.54 1.30 -14.47
C HIS A 33 14.48 2.26 -13.91
N ILE A 34 14.21 3.37 -14.61
CA ILE A 34 13.12 4.28 -14.23
C ILE A 34 11.80 3.51 -14.22
N ARG A 35 11.55 2.73 -15.28
CA ARG A 35 10.33 1.94 -15.39
C ARG A 35 10.20 0.88 -14.30
N GLU A 36 11.29 0.18 -13.99
CA GLU A 36 11.32 -0.83 -12.92
C GLU A 36 11.01 -0.19 -11.56
N ARG A 37 11.63 0.94 -11.23
CA ARG A 37 11.36 1.68 -9.98
C ARG A 37 9.92 2.16 -9.88
N GLU A 38 9.35 2.66 -10.97
CA GLU A 38 7.93 3.05 -11.01
C GLU A 38 7.01 1.86 -10.71
N LEU A 39 7.28 0.71 -11.32
CA LEU A 39 6.50 -0.51 -11.10
C LEU A 39 6.66 -1.02 -9.66
N GLU A 40 7.87 -1.04 -9.13
CA GLU A 40 8.13 -1.40 -7.73
C GLU A 40 7.38 -0.48 -6.76
N HIS A 41 7.39 0.84 -7.01
CA HIS A 41 6.66 1.80 -6.20
C HIS A 41 5.15 1.53 -6.24
N GLN A 42 4.59 1.24 -7.41
CA GLN A 42 3.16 0.88 -7.55
C GLN A 42 2.82 -0.43 -6.83
N VAL A 43 3.69 -1.44 -6.91
CA VAL A 43 3.52 -2.71 -6.20
C VAL A 43 3.54 -2.49 -4.69
N LYS A 44 4.52 -1.76 -4.17
CA LYS A 44 4.62 -1.45 -2.72
C LYS A 44 3.40 -0.68 -2.22
N GLU A 45 2.87 0.24 -3.02
CA GLU A 45 1.62 0.93 -2.68
C GLU A 45 0.44 -0.05 -2.57
N ILE A 46 0.29 -0.98 -3.53
CA ILE A 46 -0.73 -2.04 -3.49
C ILE A 46 -0.54 -2.94 -2.26
N GLU A 47 0.68 -3.36 -1.97
CA GLU A 47 1.00 -4.18 -0.79
C GLU A 47 0.65 -3.46 0.51
N THR A 48 0.93 -2.16 0.59
CA THR A 48 0.59 -1.33 1.75
C THR A 48 -0.92 -1.26 1.95
N ILE A 49 -1.70 -1.01 0.90
CA ILE A 49 -3.18 -0.98 0.99
C ILE A 49 -3.72 -2.37 1.38
N ASN A 50 -3.09 -3.45 0.88
CA ASN A 50 -3.49 -4.80 1.21
C ASN A 50 -3.16 -5.17 2.68
N LEU A 51 -2.01 -4.72 3.19
CA LEU A 51 -1.63 -4.88 4.59
C LEU A 51 -2.64 -4.16 5.50
N LEU A 52 -3.03 -2.95 5.12
CA LEU A 52 -4.06 -2.21 5.81
C LEU A 52 -5.39 -2.98 5.83
N ASN A 53 -5.84 -3.45 4.67
CA ASN A 53 -7.08 -4.20 4.56
C ASN A 53 -7.06 -5.49 5.41
N LYS A 54 -5.94 -6.21 5.44
CA LYS A 54 -5.76 -7.38 6.32
C LYS A 54 -5.94 -6.99 7.79
N LYS A 55 -5.36 -5.86 8.22
CA LYS A 55 -5.51 -5.39 9.59
C LYS A 55 -6.95 -5.03 9.95
N ILE A 56 -7.66 -4.36 9.05
CA ILE A 56 -9.08 -4.02 9.26
C ILE A 56 -9.92 -5.30 9.41
N ASN A 57 -9.69 -6.29 8.55
CA ASN A 57 -10.37 -7.58 8.63
C ASN A 57 -10.02 -8.37 9.90
N GLU A 58 -8.77 -8.28 10.39
CA GLU A 58 -8.36 -8.83 11.69
C GLU A 58 -9.19 -8.22 12.83
N VAL A 59 -9.32 -6.89 12.86
CA VAL A 59 -10.11 -6.16 13.87
C VAL A 59 -11.59 -6.57 13.80
N LEU A 60 -12.17 -6.63 12.59
CA LEU A 60 -13.54 -7.11 12.38
C LEU A 60 -13.74 -8.55 12.88
N SER A 61 -12.74 -9.42 12.69
CA SER A 61 -12.81 -10.84 13.06
C SER A 61 -12.67 -11.09 14.56
N LYS A 62 -11.90 -10.26 15.29
CA LYS A 62 -11.66 -10.41 16.75
C LYS A 62 -12.97 -10.44 17.57
N ARG A 63 -14.00 -9.71 17.14
CA ARG A 63 -15.30 -9.69 17.82
C ARG A 63 -16.03 -11.04 17.75
N ASN A 64 -15.92 -11.78 16.65
CA ASN A 64 -16.56 -13.10 16.54
C ASN A 64 -16.02 -14.09 17.58
N VAL A 65 -14.76 -13.91 17.99
CA VAL A 65 -14.09 -14.77 18.97
C VAL A 65 -14.30 -14.28 20.41
N MET A 66 -14.28 -12.96 20.63
CA MET A 66 -14.35 -12.39 21.98
C MET A 66 -15.76 -12.03 22.47
N MET A 67 -16.81 -12.43 21.74
CA MET A 67 -18.21 -12.07 22.03
C MET A 67 -18.68 -12.40 23.47
N GLN A 68 -18.05 -13.36 24.15
CA GLN A 68 -18.37 -13.73 25.54
C GLN A 68 -17.76 -12.81 26.62
N GLU A 69 -16.71 -12.04 26.31
CA GLU A 69 -16.07 -11.11 27.28
C GLU A 69 -16.66 -9.69 27.20
N TYR A 70 -17.37 -9.35 26.12
CA TYR A 70 -17.92 -8.01 25.85
C TYR A 70 -19.44 -7.89 26.11
N VAL A 71 -19.96 -8.58 27.13
CA VAL A 71 -21.41 -8.67 27.45
C VAL A 71 -22.03 -7.32 27.90
N SER A 72 -21.27 -6.22 27.95
CA SER A 72 -21.81 -4.89 28.25
C SER A 72 -22.19 -4.03 27.02
N PHE A 73 -21.91 -4.46 25.79
CA PHE A 73 -22.18 -3.67 24.58
C PHE A 73 -23.31 -4.29 23.74
N ASN A 74 -24.50 -3.72 23.90
CA ASN A 74 -25.80 -4.31 23.55
C ASN A 74 -26.21 -4.23 22.05
N SER A 75 -25.29 -3.99 21.11
CA SER A 75 -25.64 -3.88 19.67
C SER A 75 -24.73 -4.69 18.75
N PHE A 76 -25.34 -5.44 17.83
CA PHE A 76 -24.66 -6.18 16.76
C PHE A 76 -23.82 -5.28 15.83
N ASP A 77 -24.03 -3.96 15.86
CA ASP A 77 -23.37 -3.01 14.97
C ASP A 77 -22.13 -2.33 15.59
N ASP A 78 -21.84 -2.61 16.87
CA ASP A 78 -20.71 -1.98 17.55
C ASP A 78 -19.37 -2.62 17.14
N CYS A 79 -18.33 -1.80 17.09
CA CYS A 79 -16.96 -2.20 16.79
C CYS A 79 -16.08 -1.98 18.02
N TYR A 80 -15.15 -2.90 18.24
CA TYR A 80 -14.15 -2.80 19.29
C TYR A 80 -12.76 -2.85 18.67
N ILE A 81 -11.94 -1.85 18.99
CA ILE A 81 -10.55 -1.73 18.51
C ILE A 81 -9.65 -1.76 19.74
N THR A 82 -8.79 -2.77 19.87
CA THR A 82 -7.84 -2.85 20.98
C THR A 82 -6.88 -1.64 20.96
N ILE A 83 -6.26 -1.34 22.11
CA ILE A 83 -5.26 -0.26 22.18
C ILE A 83 -4.13 -0.51 21.17
N ASP A 84 -3.66 -1.75 21.05
CA ASP A 84 -2.58 -2.11 20.12
C ASP A 84 -2.99 -1.92 18.66
N ASP A 85 -4.19 -2.36 18.29
CA ASP A 85 -4.72 -2.18 16.93
C ASP A 85 -4.92 -0.69 16.62
N PHE A 86 -5.38 0.10 17.59
CA PHE A 86 -5.55 1.55 17.44
C PHE A 86 -4.21 2.24 17.22
N ILE A 87 -3.18 1.92 18.03
CA ILE A 87 -1.82 2.47 17.87
C ILE A 87 -1.24 2.05 16.52
N TYR A 88 -1.41 0.78 16.13
CA TYR A 88 -0.97 0.29 14.83
C TYR A 88 -1.61 1.09 13.70
N LEU A 89 -2.94 1.24 13.68
CA LEU A 89 -3.65 1.99 12.64
C LEU A 89 -3.27 3.46 12.61
N ASN A 90 -3.06 4.11 13.76
CA ASN A 90 -2.61 5.51 13.83
C ASN A 90 -1.16 5.67 13.34
N SER A 91 -0.28 4.74 13.70
CA SER A 91 1.12 4.76 13.27
C SER A 91 1.32 4.25 11.83
N PHE A 92 0.27 3.70 11.21
CA PHE A 92 0.31 3.16 9.85
C PHE A 92 0.79 4.20 8.83
N THR A 93 0.39 5.46 9.01
CA THR A 93 0.76 6.57 8.13
C THR A 93 2.19 7.06 8.35
N ALA A 94 2.72 6.92 9.57
CA ALA A 94 4.09 7.26 9.90
C ALA A 94 5.10 6.18 9.43
N GLN A 95 4.66 4.92 9.36
CA GLN A 95 5.48 3.80 8.90
C GLN A 95 5.55 3.72 7.37
N ASN A 96 4.52 4.18 6.68
CA ASN A 96 4.39 4.05 5.23
C ASN A 96 4.34 5.43 4.56
N ASN A 97 5.33 5.72 3.71
CA ASN A 97 5.44 7.01 3.00
C ASN A 97 4.58 7.07 1.72
N PHE A 98 3.35 6.58 1.76
CA PHE A 98 2.43 6.60 0.62
C PHE A 98 1.25 7.54 0.88
N TYR A 99 1.01 8.47 -0.04
CA TYR A 99 -0.07 9.45 0.09
C TYR A 99 -1.46 8.81 0.21
N LEU A 100 -1.80 7.86 -0.68
CA LEU A 100 -3.15 7.30 -0.73
C LEU A 100 -3.52 6.46 0.52
N PRO A 101 -2.71 5.50 0.99
CA PRO A 101 -2.98 4.80 2.25
C PRO A 101 -3.12 5.75 3.43
N ASN A 102 -2.32 6.83 3.47
CA ASN A 102 -2.37 7.80 4.55
C ASN A 102 -3.68 8.57 4.55
N TYR A 103 -4.07 9.10 3.38
CA TYR A 103 -5.36 9.75 3.20
C TYR A 103 -6.54 8.84 3.60
N LEU A 104 -6.52 7.57 3.18
CA LEU A 104 -7.57 6.61 3.49
C LEU A 104 -7.72 6.37 4.99
N ILE A 105 -6.60 6.26 5.72
CA ILE A 105 -6.62 6.07 7.18
C ILE A 105 -7.09 7.31 7.93
N GLU A 106 -6.67 8.50 7.48
CA GLU A 106 -7.13 9.75 8.08
C GLU A 106 -8.64 9.93 7.92
N GLU A 107 -9.17 9.67 6.72
CA GLU A 107 -10.62 9.70 6.46
C GLU A 107 -11.36 8.64 7.29
N PHE A 108 -10.82 7.43 7.39
CA PHE A 108 -11.38 6.40 8.26
C PHE A 108 -11.51 6.87 9.71
N PHE A 109 -10.43 7.44 10.28
CA PHE A 109 -10.46 7.91 11.66
C PHE A 109 -11.41 9.10 11.87
N LYS A 110 -11.50 10.03 10.92
CA LYS A 110 -12.52 11.08 10.95
C LYS A 110 -13.92 10.48 11.04
N ASN A 111 -14.23 9.52 10.16
CA ASN A 111 -15.55 8.90 10.07
C ASN A 111 -15.93 8.07 11.30
N ILE A 112 -14.98 7.32 11.88
CA ILE A 112 -15.26 6.48 13.05
C ILE A 112 -15.23 7.26 14.37
N SER A 113 -14.49 8.37 14.44
CA SER A 113 -14.30 9.14 15.70
C SER A 113 -15.61 9.63 16.31
N HIS A 114 -16.59 10.03 15.49
CA HIS A 114 -17.91 10.49 15.95
C HIS A 114 -18.72 9.40 16.67
N ARG A 115 -18.33 8.14 16.51
CA ARG A 115 -18.99 6.97 17.09
C ARG A 115 -18.29 6.47 18.35
N LYS A 116 -17.18 7.08 18.74
CA LYS A 116 -16.38 6.67 19.89
C LYS A 116 -17.18 6.83 21.18
N VAL A 117 -17.30 5.74 21.93
CA VAL A 117 -17.85 5.78 23.29
C VAL A 117 -16.82 6.46 24.19
N ILE A 118 -17.23 7.55 24.85
CA ILE A 118 -16.37 8.27 25.78
C ILE A 118 -16.38 7.51 27.10
N LEU A 119 -15.27 6.85 27.39
CA LEU A 119 -14.99 6.19 28.65
C LEU A 119 -13.88 6.95 29.37
N SER A 120 -13.83 6.84 30.70
CA SER A 120 -12.67 7.35 31.43
C SER A 120 -11.40 6.58 31.00
N PRO A 121 -10.20 7.18 31.14
CA PRO A 121 -8.95 6.48 30.84
C PRO A 121 -8.79 5.18 31.64
N GLU A 122 -9.24 5.16 32.90
CA GLU A 122 -9.19 3.98 33.77
C GLU A 122 -10.08 2.84 33.24
N GLU A 123 -11.30 3.15 32.82
CA GLU A 123 -12.21 2.19 32.19
C GLU A 123 -11.68 1.71 30.84
N THR A 124 -11.09 2.60 30.04
CA THR A 124 -10.49 2.26 28.74
C THR A 124 -9.34 1.28 28.91
N VAL A 125 -8.47 1.49 29.91
CA VAL A 125 -7.36 0.58 30.23
C VAL A 125 -7.88 -0.74 30.79
N LYS A 126 -8.92 -0.72 31.63
CA LYS A 126 -9.54 -1.93 32.17
C LYS A 126 -10.19 -2.80 31.09
N ILE A 127 -10.80 -2.18 30.08
CA ILE A 127 -11.39 -2.86 28.93
C ILE A 127 -10.32 -3.27 27.92
N GLY A 128 -9.22 -2.50 27.81
CA GLY A 128 -8.09 -2.78 26.92
C GLY A 128 -8.26 -2.25 25.48
N GLY A 129 -9.18 -1.30 25.27
CA GLY A 129 -9.53 -0.85 23.92
C GLY A 129 -10.63 0.19 23.86
N TYR A 130 -10.91 0.62 22.64
CA TYR A 130 -11.89 1.64 22.29
C TYR A 130 -13.12 1.01 21.66
N THR A 131 -14.29 1.36 22.18
CA THR A 131 -15.58 0.94 21.64
C THR A 131 -16.18 2.04 20.75
N TYR A 132 -16.71 1.63 19.61
CA TYR A 132 -17.34 2.51 18.62
C TYR A 132 -18.77 2.03 18.31
N LYS A 133 -19.76 2.85 18.64
CA LYS A 133 -21.17 2.51 18.47
C LYS A 133 -21.58 2.52 16.99
N GLY A 134 -22.14 1.43 16.49
CA GLY A 134 -22.42 1.31 15.04
C GLY A 134 -21.16 1.43 14.17
N GLY A 135 -19.97 1.21 14.74
CA GLY A 135 -18.69 1.36 14.04
C GLY A 135 -18.39 0.21 13.07
N ARG A 136 -19.11 -0.92 13.18
CA ARG A 136 -18.90 -2.09 12.33
C ARG A 136 -19.13 -1.77 10.86
N ILE A 137 -20.26 -1.13 10.55
CA ILE A 137 -20.60 -0.72 9.18
C ILE A 137 -19.50 0.17 8.60
N VAL A 138 -18.94 1.09 9.41
CA VAL A 138 -17.84 1.96 8.97
C VAL A 138 -16.59 1.14 8.63
N MET A 139 -16.25 0.14 9.43
CA MET A 139 -15.11 -0.75 9.16
C MET A 139 -15.33 -1.66 7.95
N GLU A 140 -16.53 -2.19 7.77
CA GLU A 140 -16.90 -3.02 6.62
C GLU A 140 -16.87 -2.21 5.32
N THR A 141 -17.50 -1.04 5.30
CA THR A 141 -17.45 -0.11 4.15
C THR A 141 -16.01 0.31 3.85
N PHE A 142 -15.19 0.56 4.87
CA PHE A 142 -13.78 0.88 4.67
C PHE A 142 -13.01 -0.29 4.04
N SER A 143 -13.22 -1.52 4.51
CA SER A 143 -12.64 -2.73 3.92
C SER A 143 -13.06 -2.91 2.46
N GLU A 144 -14.33 -2.67 2.12
CA GLU A 144 -14.83 -2.73 0.74
C GLU A 144 -14.16 -1.68 -0.16
N GLN A 145 -14.03 -0.44 0.32
CA GLN A 145 -13.31 0.63 -0.39
C GLN A 145 -11.84 0.27 -0.64
N LEU A 146 -11.16 -0.31 0.35
CA LEU A 146 -9.78 -0.77 0.19
C LEU A 146 -9.67 -1.86 -0.88
N LEU A 147 -10.62 -2.81 -0.91
CA LEU A 147 -10.65 -3.87 -1.92
C LEU A 147 -10.91 -3.33 -3.33
N GLU A 148 -11.82 -2.37 -3.47
CA GLU A 148 -12.10 -1.71 -4.75
C GLU A 148 -10.83 -1.04 -5.30
N ILE A 149 -10.19 -0.20 -4.48
CA ILE A 149 -8.94 0.50 -4.85
C ILE A 149 -7.82 -0.50 -5.19
N LEU A 150 -7.70 -1.59 -4.43
CA LEU A 150 -6.72 -2.66 -4.71
C LEU A 150 -6.96 -3.30 -6.08
N ASN A 151 -8.22 -3.61 -6.40
CA ASN A 151 -8.58 -4.22 -7.67
C ASN A 151 -8.31 -3.28 -8.84
N GLU A 152 -8.67 -2.00 -8.71
CA GLU A 152 -8.38 -0.98 -9.73
C GLU A 152 -6.88 -0.83 -9.96
N LYS A 153 -6.08 -0.71 -8.89
CA LYS A 153 -4.62 -0.57 -9.01
C LYS A 153 -3.97 -1.81 -9.61
N LYS A 154 -4.39 -3.02 -9.20
CA LYS A 154 -3.92 -4.28 -9.82
C LYS A 154 -4.26 -4.35 -11.30
N GLN A 155 -5.47 -3.94 -11.68
CA GLN A 155 -5.88 -3.91 -13.09
C GLN A 155 -5.07 -2.89 -13.89
N LYS A 156 -4.87 -1.68 -13.34
CA LYS A 156 -4.04 -0.64 -13.97
C LYS A 156 -2.60 -1.10 -14.16
N LEU A 157 -2.02 -1.73 -13.13
CA LEU A 157 -0.67 -2.27 -13.18
C LEU A 157 -0.56 -3.37 -14.25
N SER A 158 -1.49 -4.32 -14.27
CA SER A 158 -1.56 -5.41 -15.27
C SER A 158 -1.66 -4.89 -16.71
N ARG A 159 -2.49 -3.86 -16.95
CA ARG A 159 -2.59 -3.20 -18.26
C ARG A 159 -1.28 -2.51 -18.65
N SER A 160 -0.58 -1.94 -17.67
CA SER A 160 0.68 -1.20 -17.88
C SER A 160 1.88 -2.12 -18.14
N THR A 161 1.85 -3.36 -17.66
CA THR A 161 2.94 -4.34 -17.83
C THR A 161 2.75 -5.27 -19.03
N LYS A 162 1.55 -5.36 -19.63
CA LYS A 162 1.19 -6.32 -20.70
C LYS A 162 1.55 -7.79 -20.37
N GLN A 163 1.87 -8.09 -19.12
CA GLN A 163 2.24 -9.40 -18.60
C GLN A 163 1.43 -9.63 -17.33
N PRO A 164 0.88 -10.85 -17.15
CA PRO A 164 0.29 -11.23 -15.87
C PRO A 164 1.38 -11.08 -14.81
N LEU A 165 1.07 -10.34 -13.75
CA LEU A 165 2.01 -9.97 -12.69
C LEU A 165 2.56 -11.22 -11.98
N ARG A 166 3.63 -11.80 -12.51
CA ARG A 166 4.35 -12.95 -11.93
C ARG A 166 4.93 -12.64 -10.54
N TYR A 167 4.97 -11.37 -10.14
CA TYR A 167 5.41 -10.92 -8.82
C TYR A 167 4.41 -11.20 -7.69
N PHE A 168 3.16 -11.61 -7.98
CA PHE A 168 2.19 -12.03 -6.97
C PHE A 168 2.14 -13.56 -6.75
N ASN A 169 3.27 -14.26 -6.87
CA ASN A 169 3.37 -15.58 -6.26
C ASN A 169 3.65 -15.40 -4.76
N VAL A 170 2.56 -15.17 -4.02
CA VAL A 170 2.53 -15.40 -2.59
C VAL A 170 2.45 -16.92 -2.41
N GLN A 171 3.46 -17.51 -1.76
CA GLN A 171 3.38 -18.87 -1.23
C GLN A 171 2.28 -18.97 -0.17
#